data_AF-A0A5A7TLD1-F1
#
_entry.id   AF-A0A5A7TLD1-F1
#
_cell.length_a   1.000
_cell.length_b   1.000
_cell.length_c   1.000
_cell.angle_alpha   90.00
_cell.angle_beta   90.00
_cell.angle_gamma   90.00
#
_symmetry.space_group_name_H-M   'P 1'
#
loop_
_entity.id
_entity.type
_entity.pdbx_description
1 polymer ?
#
loop_
_entity_poly.entity_id
_entity_poly.type
_entity_poly.pdbx_seq_one_letter_code
_entity_poly.pdbx_strand_id
1 'polypeptide(L)'
;MKPNETPESAVYRAVQEELGSILADSDCSPLVRIVPDSYKLKIEERDSVSYPGLPACYVLHSMDIRVEGLPDGDFCTVEKEEYVNSEETNIADQAVSVKKHYWKWVSPESVDL
;
A
#
# COMPACT_ATOMS: atom_id res chain seq x y z
N MET A 1 -6.95 5.57 -0.38
CA MET A 1 -6.43 6.69 -1.22
C MET A 1 -6.52 7.97 -0.43
N LYS A 2 -5.55 8.88 -0.58
CA LYS A 2 -5.58 10.19 0.07
C LYS A 2 -6.62 11.09 -0.63
N PRO A 3 -7.20 12.09 0.05
CA PRO A 3 -8.11 13.05 -0.59
C PRO A 3 -7.42 13.73 -1.79
N ASN A 4 -8.13 13.87 -2.91
CA ASN A 4 -7.64 14.47 -4.16
C ASN A 4 -6.52 13.71 -4.88
N GLU A 5 -6.25 12.46 -4.50
CA GLU A 5 -5.27 11.60 -5.16
C GLU A 5 -5.91 10.87 -6.35
N THR A 6 -5.21 10.79 -7.50
CA THR A 6 -5.66 9.92 -8.60
C THR A 6 -5.35 8.45 -8.27
N PRO A 7 -6.11 7.48 -8.83
CA PRO A 7 -5.82 6.06 -8.62
C PRO A 7 -4.38 5.68 -8.95
N GLU A 8 -3.81 6.25 -10.02
CA GLU A 8 -2.43 6.00 -10.44
C GLU A 8 -1.43 6.55 -9.43
N SER A 9 -1.61 7.79 -8.96
CA SER A 9 -0.76 8.39 -7.92
C SER A 9 -0.81 7.56 -6.64
N ALA A 10 -2.00 7.07 -6.27
CA ALA A 10 -2.18 6.21 -5.10
C ALA A 10 -1.45 4.88 -5.23
N VAL A 11 -1.39 4.31 -6.42
CA VAL A 11 -0.63 3.07 -6.69
C VAL A 11 0.86 3.30 -6.49
N TYR A 12 1.45 4.36 -7.08
CA TYR A 12 2.87 4.65 -6.89
C TYR A 12 3.21 4.91 -5.42
N ARG A 13 2.35 5.65 -4.72
CA ARG A 13 2.52 5.88 -3.27
C ARG A 13 2.44 4.59 -2.47
N ALA A 14 1.45 3.73 -2.75
CA ALA A 14 1.31 2.45 -2.07
C ALA A 14 2.55 1.56 -2.28
N VAL A 15 3.08 1.49 -3.51
CA VAL A 15 4.31 0.75 -3.79
C VAL A 15 5.51 1.34 -3.04
N GLN A 16 5.60 2.67 -2.96
CA GLN A 16 6.68 3.35 -2.24
C GLN A 16 6.62 3.09 -0.72
N GLU A 17 5.41 3.14 -0.13
CA GLU A 17 5.18 2.87 1.30
C GLU A 17 5.58 1.43 1.63
N GLU A 18 5.16 0.48 0.79
CA GLU A 18 5.31 -0.96 1.03
C GLU A 18 6.68 -1.52 0.65
N LEU A 19 7.25 -1.10 -0.49
CA LEU A 19 8.44 -1.69 -1.11
C LEU A 19 9.62 -0.70 -1.23
N GLY A 20 9.43 0.58 -0.90
CA GLY A 20 10.43 1.62 -1.10
C GLY A 20 11.74 1.40 -0.34
N SER A 21 11.75 0.62 0.74
CA SER A 21 12.98 0.31 1.48
C SER A 21 13.96 -0.58 0.70
N ILE A 22 13.49 -1.31 -0.32
CA ILE A 22 14.31 -2.23 -1.13
C ILE A 22 14.48 -1.76 -2.58
N LEU A 23 13.61 -0.90 -3.09
CA LEU A 23 13.65 -0.38 -4.46
C LEU A 23 14.65 0.78 -4.68
N ALA A 24 15.58 0.96 -3.73
CA ALA A 24 16.49 2.10 -3.59
C ALA A 24 15.77 3.44 -3.36
N ASP A 25 16.41 4.36 -2.64
CA ASP A 25 15.81 5.64 -2.18
C ASP A 25 15.57 6.67 -3.32
N SER A 26 15.61 6.22 -4.57
CA SER A 26 15.38 7.03 -5.76
C SER A 26 14.01 6.73 -6.33
N ASP A 27 13.49 7.68 -7.13
CA ASP A 27 12.18 7.65 -7.74
C ASP A 27 11.83 6.25 -8.26
N CYS A 28 10.84 5.58 -7.65
CA CYS A 28 10.42 4.22 -8.00
C CYS A 28 9.63 4.17 -9.32
N SER A 29 9.37 5.34 -9.93
CA SER A 29 8.67 5.48 -11.21
C SER A 29 9.21 4.65 -12.39
N PRO A 30 10.53 4.34 -12.55
CA PRO A 30 11.00 3.54 -13.67
C PRO A 30 10.89 2.03 -13.43
N LEU A 31 10.79 1.60 -12.17
CA LEU A 31 10.68 0.19 -11.77
C LEU A 31 9.24 -0.29 -11.71
N VAL A 32 8.29 0.63 -11.51
CA VAL A 32 6.87 0.33 -11.37
C VAL A 32 6.13 0.62 -12.67
N ARG A 33 5.43 -0.39 -13.19
CA ARG A 33 4.58 -0.26 -14.38
C ARG A 33 3.18 -0.75 -14.07
N ILE A 34 2.20 0.13 -14.22
CA ILE A 34 0.78 -0.24 -14.13
C ILE A 34 0.42 -1.06 -15.38
N VAL A 35 -0.22 -2.20 -15.19
CA VAL A 35 -0.74 -3.02 -16.29
C VAL A 35 -1.90 -2.26 -16.95
N PRO A 36 -1.86 -1.98 -18.25
CA PRO A 36 -2.94 -1.31 -18.95
C PRO A 36 -4.27 -2.06 -18.76
N ASP A 37 -5.37 -1.31 -18.63
CA ASP A 37 -6.73 -1.83 -18.49
C ASP A 37 -6.97 -2.77 -17.29
N SER A 38 -6.06 -2.79 -16.31
CA SER A 38 -6.22 -3.59 -15.08
C SER A 38 -7.06 -2.91 -13.99
N TYR A 39 -7.42 -1.64 -14.19
CA TYR A 39 -8.18 -0.87 -13.21
C TYR A 39 -9.57 -1.44 -12.96
N LYS A 40 -9.89 -1.69 -11.69
CA LYS A 40 -11.18 -2.16 -11.22
C LYS A 40 -11.68 -1.26 -10.10
N LEU A 41 -12.95 -0.88 -10.19
CA LEU A 41 -13.69 -0.17 -9.15
C LEU A 41 -14.74 -1.11 -8.56
N LYS A 42 -14.72 -1.30 -7.24
CA LYS A 42 -15.72 -2.07 -6.51
C LYS A 42 -16.32 -1.21 -5.40
N ILE A 43 -17.65 -1.20 -5.31
CA ILE A 43 -18.37 -0.54 -4.22
C ILE A 43 -18.95 -1.62 -3.32
N GLU A 44 -18.62 -1.58 -2.03
CA GLU A 44 -19.13 -2.50 -1.01
C GLU A 44 -19.90 -1.76 0.06
N GLU A 45 -21.18 -2.05 0.19
CA GLU A 45 -22.02 -1.56 1.28
C GLU A 45 -22.11 -2.63 2.38
N ARG A 46 -21.62 -2.31 3.57
CA ARG A 46 -21.65 -3.22 4.73
C ARG A 46 -21.56 -2.43 6.03
N ASP A 47 -21.89 -3.07 7.14
CA ASP A 47 -21.66 -2.47 8.46
C ASP A 47 -20.17 -2.20 8.67
N SER A 48 -19.86 -1.04 9.23
CA SER A 48 -18.49 -0.65 9.56
C SER A 48 -17.90 -1.59 10.59
N VAL A 49 -16.77 -2.22 10.25
CA VAL A 49 -16.02 -3.07 11.19
C VAL A 49 -15.51 -2.26 12.38
N SER A 50 -15.10 -1.00 12.14
CA SER A 50 -14.60 -0.11 13.18
C SER A 50 -15.70 0.53 14.02
N TYR A 51 -16.94 0.61 13.50
CA TYR A 51 -18.09 1.18 14.18
C TYR A 51 -19.32 0.29 13.99
N PRO A 52 -19.46 -0.79 14.79
CA PRO A 52 -20.52 -1.77 14.64
C PRO A 52 -21.92 -1.14 14.63
N GLY A 53 -22.75 -1.53 13.65
CA GLY A 53 -24.13 -1.03 13.50
C GLY A 53 -24.26 0.29 12.73
N LEU A 54 -23.15 0.91 12.31
CA LEU A 54 -23.18 2.02 11.36
C LEU A 54 -22.99 1.52 9.93
N PRO A 55 -23.90 1.85 9.00
CA PRO A 55 -23.73 1.51 7.59
C PRO A 55 -22.52 2.24 7.03
N ALA A 56 -21.68 1.51 6.29
CA ALA A 56 -20.52 2.03 5.58
C ALA A 56 -20.59 1.68 4.10
N CYS A 57 -20.05 2.57 3.28
CA CYS A 57 -19.85 2.38 1.85
C CYS A 57 -18.35 2.46 1.58
N TYR A 58 -17.76 1.36 1.13
CA TYR A 58 -16.34 1.25 0.78
C TYR A 58 -16.21 1.34 -0.74
N VAL A 59 -15.39 2.29 -1.19
CA VAL A 59 -15.03 2.44 -2.61
C VAL A 59 -13.61 1.90 -2.77
N LEU A 60 -13.48 0.71 -3.35
CA LEU A 60 -12.22 0.01 -3.53
C LEU A 60 -11.72 0.21 -4.96
N HIS A 61 -10.50 0.73 -5.08
CA HIS A 61 -9.77 0.88 -6.33
C HIS A 61 -8.67 -0.18 -6.37
N SER A 62 -8.62 -0.98 -7.44
CA SER A 62 -7.62 -2.03 -7.61
C SER A 62 -6.96 -1.92 -9.00
N MET A 63 -5.66 -2.17 -9.07
CA MET A 63 -4.87 -2.18 -10.30
C MET A 63 -3.80 -3.25 -10.19
N ASP A 64 -3.45 -3.88 -11.32
CA ASP A 64 -2.33 -4.80 -11.38
C ASP A 64 -1.07 -4.03 -11.76
N ILE A 65 0.05 -4.36 -11.11
CA ILE A 65 1.33 -3.70 -11.33
C ILE A 65 2.43 -4.72 -11.59
N ARG A 66 3.45 -4.28 -12.33
CA ARG A 66 4.74 -4.95 -12.46
C ARG A 66 5.79 -4.12 -11.76
N VAL A 67 6.59 -4.77 -10.93
CA VAL A 67 7.68 -4.14 -10.17
C VAL A 67 8.96 -4.89 -10.50
N GLU A 68 9.91 -4.19 -11.10
CA GLU A 68 11.23 -4.74 -11.41
C GLU A 68 12.18 -4.61 -10.21
N GLY A 69 13.15 -5.50 -10.11
CA GLY A 69 14.20 -5.42 -9.07
C GLY A 69 13.82 -5.98 -7.69
N LEU A 70 12.72 -6.73 -7.59
CA LEU A 70 12.36 -7.42 -6.36
C LEU A 70 13.25 -8.67 -6.12
N PRO A 71 13.55 -9.03 -4.87
CA PRO A 71 14.33 -10.24 -4.56
C PRO A 71 13.64 -11.52 -5.02
N ASP A 72 14.39 -12.49 -5.55
CA ASP A 72 13.85 -13.79 -5.99
C ASP A 72 13.30 -14.65 -4.83
N GLY A 73 13.76 -14.40 -3.60
CA GLY A 73 13.35 -15.12 -2.39
C GLY A 73 12.51 -14.26 -1.45
N ASP A 74 11.99 -14.87 -0.40
CA ASP A 74 11.27 -14.17 0.68
C ASP A 74 12.12 -13.02 1.24
N PHE A 75 11.47 -11.87 1.46
CA PHE A 75 12.16 -10.66 1.90
C PHE A 75 11.32 -9.88 2.91
N CYS A 76 11.89 -8.83 3.48
CA CYS A 76 11.15 -7.91 4.34
C CYS A 76 11.42 -6.47 3.97
N THR A 77 10.42 -5.63 4.17
CA THR A 77 10.50 -4.18 3.95
C THR A 77 10.12 -3.44 5.21
N VAL A 78 10.50 -2.16 5.29
CA VAL A 78 10.25 -1.29 6.44
C VAL A 78 9.61 -0.02 5.94
N GLU A 79 8.42 0.31 6.46
CA GLU A 79 7.77 1.59 6.16
C GLU A 79 8.56 2.74 6.79
N LYS A 80 8.81 3.81 6.03
CA LYS A 80 9.42 5.03 6.56
C LYS A 80 8.36 5.82 7.35
N GLU A 81 8.75 6.40 8.49
CA GLU A 81 7.84 7.23 9.30
C GLU A 81 7.43 8.49 8.52
N GLU A 82 6.14 8.65 8.22
CA GLU A 82 5.61 9.81 7.49
C GLU A 82 5.51 11.07 8.38
N TYR A 83 5.66 10.94 9.70
CA TYR A 83 5.42 11.99 10.70
C TYR A 83 6.67 12.48 11.44
N VAL A 84 7.83 12.53 10.78
CA VAL A 84 9.08 12.98 11.44
C VAL A 84 9.13 14.50 11.69
N ASN A 85 8.19 15.29 11.16
CA ASN A 85 8.33 16.75 11.10
C ASN A 85 7.21 17.57 11.76
N SER A 86 6.67 17.10 12.89
CA SER A 86 5.92 17.98 13.80
C SER A 86 6.78 18.28 15.01
N GLU A 87 7.27 19.51 15.13
CA GLU A 87 8.09 20.00 16.25
C GLU A 87 7.34 20.01 17.61
N GLU A 88 6.17 19.37 17.70
CA GLU A 88 5.34 19.26 18.88
C GLU A 88 4.65 17.88 18.94
N THR A 89 5.41 16.79 19.04
CA THR A 89 4.80 15.49 19.40
C THR A 89 5.42 14.95 20.69
N ASN A 90 4.61 15.03 21.75
CA ASN A 90 4.85 14.31 22.99
C ASN A 90 5.12 12.84 22.66
N ILE A 91 6.11 12.25 23.33
CA ILE A 91 6.55 10.85 23.23
C ILE A 91 5.39 9.83 23.39
N ALA A 92 4.22 10.27 23.89
CA ALA A 92 3.01 9.47 24.07
C ALA A 92 2.22 9.16 22.78
N ASP A 93 2.43 9.90 21.67
CA ASP A 93 1.71 9.69 20.39
C ASP A 93 2.43 8.74 19.43
N GLN A 94 3.44 8.00 19.91
CA GLN A 94 4.08 6.94 19.15
C GLN A 94 3.14 5.74 19.04
N ALA A 95 2.07 5.89 18.25
CA ALA A 95 1.18 4.81 17.88
C ALA A 95 2.01 3.63 17.33
N VAL A 96 1.66 2.42 17.75
CA VAL A 96 2.31 1.20 17.27
C VAL A 96 1.94 1.03 15.80
N SER A 97 2.76 1.57 14.91
CA SER A 97 2.65 1.34 13.47
C SER A 97 3.33 0.03 13.08
N VAL A 98 2.83 -0.64 12.05
CA VAL A 98 3.50 -1.81 11.47
C VAL A 98 4.74 -1.31 10.75
N LYS A 99 5.90 -1.43 11.41
CA LYS A 99 7.15 -0.94 10.84
C LYS A 99 7.80 -1.93 9.88
N LYS A 100 7.33 -3.18 9.79
CA LYS A 100 8.00 -4.23 9.03
C LYS A 100 7.03 -5.18 8.37
N HIS A 101 7.16 -5.32 7.06
CA HIS A 101 6.39 -6.28 6.25
C HIS A 101 7.27 -7.45 5.85
N TYR A 102 6.67 -8.64 5.81
CA TYR A 102 7.32 -9.88 5.41
C TYR A 102 6.62 -10.40 4.15
N TRP A 103 7.38 -10.51 3.07
CA TRP A 103 6.90 -10.87 1.75
C TRP A 103 7.32 -12.28 1.41
N LYS A 104 6.37 -13.03 0.85
CA LYS A 104 6.58 -14.38 0.36
C LYS A 104 6.03 -14.50 -1.04
N TRP A 105 6.82 -15.08 -1.93
CA TRP A 105 6.36 -15.41 -3.27
C TRP A 105 5.37 -16.57 -3.20
N VAL A 106 4.23 -16.39 -3.87
CA VAL A 106 3.18 -17.40 -3.99
C VAL A 106 3.09 -17.83 -5.45
N SER A 107 2.83 -19.13 -5.67
CA SER A 107 2.58 -19.63 -7.01
C SER A 107 1.29 -19.01 -7.55
N PRO A 108 1.22 -18.69 -8.86
CA PRO A 108 0.00 -18.14 -9.45
C PRO A 108 -1.24 -19.00 -9.19
N GLU A 109 -1.07 -20.32 -9.11
CA GLU A 109 -2.14 -21.31 -8.84
C GLU A 109 -2.66 -21.29 -7.39
N SER A 110 -2.00 -20.58 -6.49
CA SER A 110 -2.36 -20.51 -5.06
C SER A 110 -3.07 -19.21 -4.66
N VAL A 111 -3.27 -18.30 -5.62
CA VAL A 111 -4.01 -17.05 -5.40
C VAL A 111 -5.45 -17.27 -5.85
N ASP A 112 -6.37 -17.43 -4.90
CA ASP A 112 -7.81 -17.39 -5.19
C ASP A 112 -8.16 -15.95 -5.59
N LEU A 113 -8.41 -15.72 -6.90
CA LEU A 113 -8.83 -14.45 -7.48
C LEU A 113 -10.35 -14.22 -7.37
#